data_AF-X0ZK89-F1
#
_entry.id   AF-X0ZK89-F1
#
_cell.length_a   1.000
_cell.length_b   1.000
_cell.length_c   1.000
_cell.angle_alpha   90.00
_cell.angle_beta   90.00
_cell.angle_gamma   90.00
#
_symmetry.space_group_name_H-M   'P 1'
#
loop_
_entity.id
_entity.type
_entity.pdbx_description
1 polymer ?
#
loop_
_entity_poly.entity_id
_entity_poly.type
_entity_poly.pdbx_seq_one_letter_code
_entity_poly.pdbx_strand_id
1 'polypeptide(L)'
;MQHILIVSQDEEYSGTLVDLLKDDGYTVCLSESVEAAVEQFYSKKLDLMVADIDSWKEEGIGVYKALQHELGTRDFSSIIIASMDLMAAVEFSLTFDDFIIKG
;
A
#
# COMPACT_ATOMS: atom_id res chain seq x y z
N MET A 1 14.27 -3.57 13.16
CA MET A 1 13.97 -4.19 11.86
C MET A 1 12.77 -3.44 11.31
N GLN A 2 12.81 -3.00 10.06
CA GLN A 2 11.74 -2.18 9.47
C GLN A 2 10.69 -3.08 8.80
N HIS A 3 9.41 -2.83 9.09
CA HIS A 3 8.29 -3.61 8.60
C HIS A 3 7.51 -2.86 7.53
N ILE A 4 7.43 -3.46 6.34
CA ILE A 4 6.71 -2.94 5.18
C ILE A 4 5.50 -3.82 4.91
N LEU A 5 4.35 -3.18 4.72
CA LEU A 5 3.09 -3.83 4.32
C LEU A 5 2.82 -3.40 2.89
N ILE A 6 2.80 -4.36 1.99
CA ILE A 6 2.36 -4.16 0.61
C ILE A 6 0.91 -4.58 0.53
N VAL A 7 0.06 -3.72 -0.02
CA VAL A 7 -1.33 -4.00 -0.32
C VAL A 7 -1.46 -3.98 -1.83
N SER A 8 -1.66 -5.15 -2.46
CA SER A 8 -1.85 -5.30 -3.92
C SER A 8 -2.69 -6.53 -4.27
N GLN A 9 -3.40 -6.49 -5.40
CA GLN A 9 -4.05 -7.65 -6.05
C GLN A 9 -3.17 -8.31 -7.11
N ASP A 10 -2.06 -7.69 -7.49
CA ASP A 10 -1.16 -8.20 -8.52
C ASP A 10 -0.07 -9.06 -7.86
N GLU A 11 -0.32 -10.35 -7.72
CA GLU A 11 0.60 -11.30 -7.07
C GLU A 11 1.98 -11.37 -7.76
N GLU A 12 2.05 -11.22 -9.08
CA GLU A 12 3.31 -11.33 -9.83
C GLU A 12 4.19 -10.09 -9.61
N TYR A 13 3.61 -8.91 -9.77
CA TYR A 13 4.32 -7.65 -9.55
C TYR A 13 4.70 -7.50 -8.07
N SER A 14 3.75 -7.76 -7.16
CA SER A 14 3.98 -7.63 -5.73
C SER A 14 4.95 -8.70 -5.22
N GLY A 15 4.95 -9.91 -5.76
CA GLY A 15 5.95 -10.94 -5.44
C GLY A 15 7.37 -10.48 -5.74
N THR A 16 7.60 -9.88 -6.91
CA THR A 16 8.90 -9.32 -7.28
C THR A 16 9.34 -8.21 -6.32
N LEU A 17 8.42 -7.31 -5.96
CA LEU A 17 8.69 -6.24 -5.01
C LEU A 17 8.98 -6.76 -3.60
N VAL A 18 8.25 -7.79 -3.16
CA VAL A 18 8.46 -8.47 -1.87
C VAL A 18 9.86 -9.07 -1.81
N ASP A 19 10.28 -9.80 -2.85
CA ASP A 19 11.58 -10.45 -2.89
C ASP A 19 12.72 -9.42 -2.88
N LEU A 20 12.62 -8.37 -3.70
CA LEU A 20 13.59 -7.27 -3.72
C LEU A 20 13.78 -6.61 -2.34
N LEU A 21 12.67 -6.26 -1.69
CA LEU A 21 12.73 -5.62 -0.37
C LEU A 21 13.21 -6.57 0.72
N LYS A 22 12.90 -7.86 0.64
CA LYS A 22 13.43 -8.85 1.59
C LYS A 22 14.94 -9.04 1.42
N ASP A 23 15.43 -9.06 0.18
CA ASP A 23 16.86 -9.14 -0.13
C ASP A 23 17.63 -7.93 0.41
N ASP A 24 17.00 -6.76 0.44
CA ASP A 24 17.52 -5.53 1.06
C ASP A 24 17.43 -5.53 2.61
N GLY A 25 16.89 -6.60 3.23
CA GLY A 25 16.85 -6.79 4.67
C GLY A 25 15.59 -6.28 5.37
N TYR A 26 14.54 -5.93 4.61
CA TYR A 26 13.24 -5.53 5.17
C TYR A 26 12.38 -6.75 5.55
N THR A 27 11.53 -6.59 6.56
CA THR A 27 10.45 -7.55 6.80
C THR A 27 9.22 -7.11 6.03
N VAL A 28 8.81 -7.91 5.04
CA VAL A 28 7.73 -7.54 4.13
C VAL A 28 6.56 -8.50 4.28
N CYS A 29 5.36 -7.94 4.43
CA CYS A 29 4.09 -8.66 4.38
C CYS A 29 3.30 -8.20 3.15
N LEU A 30 2.62 -9.15 2.49
CA LEU A 30 1.70 -8.87 1.38
C LEU A 30 0.26 -9.11 1.87
N SER A 31 -0.64 -8.21 1.50
CA SER A 31 -2.07 -8.31 1.73
C SER A 31 -2.84 -8.00 0.45
N GLU A 32 -3.81 -8.86 0.15
CA GLU A 32 -4.68 -8.67 -1.02
C GLU A 32 -6.02 -8.01 -0.65
N SER A 33 -6.34 -7.84 0.63
CA SER A 33 -7.58 -7.20 1.05
C SER A 33 -7.36 -6.18 2.15
N VAL A 34 -8.33 -5.29 2.33
CA VAL A 34 -8.35 -4.31 3.42
C VAL A 34 -8.32 -5.03 4.77
N GLU A 35 -9.13 -6.07 4.94
CA GLU A 35 -9.24 -6.83 6.18
C GLU A 35 -7.92 -7.50 6.55
N ALA A 36 -7.26 -8.16 5.58
CA ALA A 36 -5.97 -8.79 5.79
C ALA A 36 -4.88 -7.76 6.10
N ALA A 37 -4.88 -6.62 5.39
CA ALA A 37 -3.95 -5.52 5.63
C ALA A 37 -4.11 -4.96 7.04
N VAL A 38 -5.35 -4.78 7.49
CA VAL A 38 -5.69 -4.29 8.83
C VAL A 38 -5.25 -5.28 9.91
N GLU A 39 -5.50 -6.57 9.74
CA GLU A 39 -5.05 -7.61 10.66
C GLU A 39 -3.52 -7.63 10.78
N GLN A 40 -2.82 -7.60 9.65
CA GLN A 40 -1.36 -7.57 9.60
C GLN A 40 -0.81 -6.30 10.26
N PHE A 41 -1.40 -5.14 9.96
CA PHE A 41 -1.05 -3.86 10.56
C PHE A 41 -1.18 -3.87 12.08
N TYR A 42 -2.24 -4.48 12.65
CA TYR A 42 -2.41 -4.53 14.10
C TYR A 42 -1.56 -5.61 14.79
N SER A 43 -1.14 -6.64 14.05
CA SER A 43 -0.30 -7.72 14.58
C SER A 43 1.18 -7.34 14.71
N LYS A 44 1.64 -6.29 14.01
CA LYS A 44 3.03 -5.84 13.95
C LYS A 44 3.12 -4.33 14.11
N LYS A 45 4.29 -3.80 14.49
CA LYS A 45 4.54 -2.36 14.36
C LYS A 45 4.94 -2.09 12.91
N LEU A 46 4.06 -1.48 12.14
CA LEU A 46 4.33 -1.10 10.75
C LEU A 46 5.12 0.21 10.69
N ASP A 47 6.13 0.28 9.82
CA ASP A 47 6.87 1.52 9.54
C ASP A 47 6.42 2.16 8.22
N LEU A 48 6.09 1.35 7.21
CA LEU A 48 5.67 1.79 5.88
C LEU A 48 4.53 0.93 5.32
N MET A 49 3.50 1.57 4.78
CA MET A 49 2.50 0.95 3.92
C MET A 49 2.74 1.34 2.47
N VAL A 50 2.75 0.36 1.57
CA VAL A 50 2.78 0.57 0.11
C VAL A 50 1.48 0.02 -0.46
N ALA A 51 0.65 0.90 -1.01
CA ALA A 51 -0.65 0.51 -1.58
C ALA A 51 -0.62 0.65 -3.11
N ASP A 52 -0.73 -0.49 -3.81
CA ASP A 52 -0.82 -0.55 -5.26
C ASP A 52 -2.27 -0.43 -5.72
N ILE A 53 -2.78 0.80 -5.72
CA ILE A 53 -4.20 1.05 -5.98
C ILE A 53 -4.60 0.74 -7.42
N ASP A 54 -3.66 0.78 -8.37
CA ASP A 54 -3.90 0.38 -9.77
C ASP A 54 -4.31 -1.08 -9.90
N SER A 55 -3.82 -1.95 -9.01
CA SER A 55 -4.18 -3.38 -9.03
C SER A 55 -5.69 -3.63 -8.80
N TRP A 56 -6.39 -2.63 -8.23
CA TRP A 56 -7.85 -2.61 -8.06
C TRP A 56 -8.58 -1.72 -9.07
N LYS A 57 -7.93 -1.28 -10.16
CA LYS A 57 -8.57 -0.52 -11.25
C LYS A 57 -9.42 0.66 -10.74
N GLU A 58 -10.72 0.68 -11.07
CA GLU A 58 -11.65 1.77 -10.72
C GLU A 58 -11.94 1.82 -9.21
N GLU A 59 -11.76 0.71 -8.50
CA GLU A 59 -11.99 0.60 -7.06
C GLU A 59 -10.79 1.04 -6.20
N GLY A 60 -9.61 1.25 -6.78
CA GLY A 60 -8.35 1.46 -6.04
C GLY A 60 -8.37 2.62 -5.05
N ILE A 61 -8.96 3.75 -5.44
CA ILE A 61 -9.13 4.90 -4.55
C ILE A 61 -10.01 4.54 -3.34
N GLY A 62 -11.07 3.76 -3.58
CA GLY A 62 -11.98 3.29 -2.53
C GLY A 62 -11.27 2.38 -1.54
N VAL A 63 -10.43 1.46 -2.03
CA VAL A 63 -9.61 0.56 -1.21
C VAL A 63 -8.66 1.36 -0.32
N TYR A 64 -7.96 2.35 -0.88
CA TYR A 64 -7.06 3.18 -0.07
C TYR A 64 -7.81 3.99 0.99
N LYS A 65 -8.96 4.59 0.65
CA LYS A 65 -9.81 5.30 1.64
C LYS A 65 -10.27 4.36 2.77
N ALA A 66 -10.62 3.11 2.45
CA ALA A 66 -10.99 2.12 3.45
C ALA A 66 -9.80 1.77 4.36
N LEU A 67 -8.60 1.57 3.81
CA LEU A 67 -7.37 1.39 4.59
C LEU A 67 -7.15 2.57 5.54
N GLN A 68 -7.22 3.81 5.05
CA GLN A 68 -7.05 4.99 5.90
C GLN A 68 -8.08 5.07 7.02
N HIS A 69 -9.34 4.72 6.73
CA HIS A 69 -10.40 4.70 7.72
C HIS A 69 -10.12 3.68 8.84
N GLU A 70 -9.74 2.45 8.49
CA GLU A 70 -9.52 1.37 9.45
C GLU A 70 -8.20 1.51 10.24
N LEU A 71 -7.17 2.08 9.61
CA LEU A 71 -5.86 2.29 10.22
C LEU A 71 -5.79 3.59 11.05
N GLY A 72 -6.67 4.56 10.73
CA GLY A 72 -6.77 5.85 11.39
C GLY A 72 -5.56 6.77 11.17
N THR A 73 -5.51 7.88 11.91
CA THR A 73 -4.37 8.82 11.89
C THR A 73 -3.25 8.31 12.78
N ARG A 74 -2.42 7.39 12.28
CA ARG A 74 -1.25 6.86 13.00
C ARG A 74 0.05 7.34 12.34
N ASP A 75 1.12 7.40 13.12
CA ASP A 75 2.48 7.69 12.67
C ASP A 75 3.07 6.49 11.90
N PHE A 76 2.54 6.22 10.70
CA PHE A 76 3.18 5.34 9.73
C PHE A 76 3.27 6.07 8.39
N SER A 77 4.34 5.82 7.64
CA SER A 77 4.46 6.38 6.30
C SER A 77 3.66 5.56 5.30
N SER A 78 3.12 6.23 4.28
CA SER A 78 2.26 5.65 3.25
C SER A 78 2.72 6.10 1.86
N ILE A 79 2.93 5.12 0.98
CA ILE A 79 3.24 5.35 -0.43
C ILE A 79 2.15 4.70 -1.27
N ILE A 80 1.66 5.43 -2.26
CA ILE A 80 0.71 4.90 -3.24
C ILE A 80 1.46 4.58 -4.54
N ILE A 81 1.21 3.40 -5.10
CA ILE A 81 1.63 3.05 -6.47
C ILE A 81 0.41 3.16 -7.37
N ALA A 82 0.49 4.00 -8.40
CA ALA A 82 -0.63 4.32 -9.28
C ALA A 82 -0.17 4.73 -10.68
N SER A 83 -1.07 4.74 -11.64
CA SER A 83 -0.84 5.22 -13.00
C SER A 83 -0.99 6.74 -13.05
N MET A 84 -0.45 7.38 -14.10
CA MET A 84 -0.60 8.83 -14.28
C MET A 84 -2.08 9.23 -14.39
N ASP A 85 -2.90 8.43 -15.08
CA ASP A 85 -4.34 8.69 -15.23
C ASP A 85 -5.07 8.62 -13.90
N LEU A 86 -4.75 7.61 -13.06
CA LEU A 86 -5.34 7.48 -11.73
C LEU A 86 -4.90 8.62 -10.81
N MET A 87 -3.60 8.98 -10.82
CA MET A 87 -3.09 10.12 -10.05
C MET A 87 -3.70 11.46 -10.48
N ALA A 88 -4.02 11.63 -11.77
CA ALA A 88 -4.73 12.82 -12.25
C ALA A 88 -6.18 12.88 -11.75
N ALA A 89 -6.79 11.73 -11.43
CA ALA A 89 -8.14 11.62 -10.88
C ALA A 89 -8.19 11.66 -9.34
N VAL A 90 -7.04 11.50 -8.66
CA VAL A 90 -6.95 11.57 -7.20
C VAL A 90 -7.24 12.99 -6.72
N GLU A 91 -8.27 13.14 -5.90
CA GLU A 91 -8.54 14.39 -5.20
C GLU A 91 -7.47 14.65 -4.13
N PHE A 92 -7.02 15.91 -3.99
CA PHE A 92 -6.08 16.34 -2.94
C PHE A 92 -6.60 16.15 -1.49
N SER A 93 -7.82 15.63 -1.32
CA SER A 93 -8.37 15.22 -0.02
C SER A 93 -7.81 13.90 0.47
N LEU A 94 -7.15 13.11 -0.39
CA LEU A 94 -6.44 11.90 -0.02
C LEU A 94 -5.09 12.24 0.60
N THR A 95 -4.87 11.76 1.83
CA THR A 95 -3.61 11.97 2.55
C THR A 95 -2.69 10.78 2.27
N PHE A 96 -1.50 11.02 1.73
CA PHE A 96 -0.42 10.05 1.62
C PHE A 96 0.90 10.79 1.72
N ASP A 97 1.98 10.09 2.09
CA ASP A 97 3.28 10.72 2.26
C ASP A 97 4.00 10.88 0.91
N ASP A 98 3.85 9.91 0.00
CA ASP A 98 4.42 9.96 -1.35
C ASP A 98 3.67 9.07 -2.35
N PHE A 99 4.04 9.15 -3.62
CA PHE A 99 3.51 8.30 -4.68
C PHE A 99 4.57 7.87 -5.70
N ILE A 100 4.34 6.72 -6.33
CA ILE A 100 5.15 6.16 -7.41
C ILE A 100 4.24 5.96 -8.63
N ILE A 101 4.68 6.44 -9.79
CA ILE A 101 3.97 6.22 -11.05
C ILE A 101 4.44 4.91 -11.69
N LYS A 102 3.53 3.95 -11.95
CA LYS A 102 3.83 2.77 -12.78
C LYS A 102 4.04 3.19 -14.23
N GLY A 103 5.17 2.79 -14.81
CA GLY A 103 5.55 3.04 -16.21
C GLY A 103 5.17 1.91 -17.14
#